data_AF-A0A2N6B3X2-F1
#
_entry.id   AF-A0A2N6B3X2-F1
#
_cell.length_a   1.000
_cell.length_b   1.000
_cell.length_c   1.000
_cell.angle_alpha   90.00
_cell.angle_beta   90.00
_cell.angle_gamma   90.00
#
_symmetry.space_group_name_H-M   'P 1'
#
loop_
_entity.id
_entity.type
_entity.pdbx_description
1 polymer ?
#
loop_
_entity_poly.entity_id
_entity_poly.type
_entity_poly.pdbx_seq_one_letter_code
_entity_poly.pdbx_strand_id
1 'polypeptide(L)'
;MEKAMSIIRAALVFTLLGTGAVAAAEGFSDAQNGAIANLGAVTGTGLACGYGKVALPLKETMVTIADHKNMDTDARVAVREMFSKARDAAFADVGAKKSACPNMETYSVTAQLAQVRLRDAFDE
;
A
#
# COMPACT_ATOMS: atom_id res chain seq x y z
N MET A 1 40.70 -9.86 28.27
CA MET A 1 40.40 -10.26 26.89
C MET A 1 39.17 -9.49 26.46
N GLU A 2 39.39 -8.30 25.92
CA GLU A 2 38.34 -7.47 25.34
C GLU A 2 38.05 -7.96 23.93
N LYS A 3 36.79 -8.33 23.66
CA LYS A 3 36.21 -8.19 22.33
C LYS A 3 34.83 -7.59 22.47
N ALA A 4 34.78 -6.36 21.98
CA ALA A 4 33.63 -5.49 21.89
C ALA A 4 32.50 -6.10 21.05
N MET A 5 31.27 -5.82 21.49
CA MET A 5 30.25 -5.11 20.72
C MET A 5 29.86 -5.68 19.35
N SER A 6 28.61 -6.09 19.22
CA SER A 6 27.75 -5.50 18.19
C SER A 6 26.27 -5.69 18.53
N ILE A 7 25.63 -4.57 18.85
CA ILE A 7 24.19 -4.40 18.94
C ILE A 7 23.68 -4.35 17.50
N ILE A 8 22.83 -5.29 17.09
CA ILE A 8 22.02 -5.12 15.87
C ILE A 8 20.57 -4.98 16.33
N ARG A 9 20.21 -3.76 16.73
CA ARG A 9 18.83 -3.29 16.74
C ARG A 9 18.41 -3.21 15.27
N ALA A 10 17.68 -4.21 14.80
CA ALA A 10 16.93 -4.11 13.54
C ALA A 10 15.71 -3.20 13.77
N ALA A 11 15.97 -1.91 14.02
CA ALA A 11 14.97 -0.87 13.82
C ALA A 11 14.84 -0.71 12.30
N LEU A 12 13.91 -1.46 11.71
CA LEU A 12 13.45 -1.27 10.35
C LEU A 12 12.63 0.02 10.31
N VAL A 13 13.32 1.16 10.42
CA VAL A 13 12.79 2.46 10.06
C VAL A 13 12.82 2.50 8.54
N PHE A 14 11.71 2.12 7.93
CA PHE A 14 11.48 2.30 6.50
C PHE A 14 11.21 3.79 6.26
N THR A 15 12.27 4.60 6.25
CA THR A 15 12.26 5.97 5.74
C THR A 15 12.09 5.91 4.22
N LEU A 16 10.84 5.84 3.76
CA LEU A 16 10.46 6.15 2.39
C LEU A 16 10.28 7.67 2.26
N LEU A 17 11.40 8.39 2.20
CA LEU A 17 11.44 9.73 1.62
C LEU A 17 11.82 9.58 0.14
N GLY A 18 10.85 9.13 -0.66
CA GLY A 18 10.84 9.33 -2.10
C GLY A 18 9.98 10.55 -2.37
N THR A 19 10.61 11.65 -2.76
CA THR A 19 9.97 12.89 -3.19
C THR A 19 8.91 12.62 -4.25
N GLY A 20 7.68 12.61 -3.78
CA GLY A 20 6.47 12.66 -4.56
C GLY A 20 5.43 13.02 -3.54
N ALA A 21 5.39 14.29 -3.14
CA ALA A 21 4.18 14.87 -2.58
C ALA A 21 3.10 14.56 -3.61
N VAL A 22 2.39 13.45 -3.39
CA VAL A 22 1.13 13.18 -4.05
C VAL A 22 0.33 14.37 -3.62
N ALA A 23 -0.05 15.23 -4.56
CA ALA A 23 -1.03 16.26 -4.31
C ALA A 23 -2.15 15.55 -3.55
N ALA A 24 -2.27 15.85 -2.25
CA ALA A 24 -3.34 15.33 -1.45
C ALA A 24 -4.58 15.66 -2.26
N ALA A 25 -5.37 14.65 -2.59
CA ALA A 25 -6.68 14.91 -3.16
C ALA A 25 -7.36 15.84 -2.18
N GLU A 26 -7.67 17.07 -2.62
CA GLU A 26 -8.36 18.05 -1.80
C GLU A 26 -9.64 17.38 -1.30
N GLY A 27 -9.67 16.90 -0.05
CA GLY A 27 -10.80 16.15 0.51
C GLY A 27 -10.48 14.94 1.40
N PHE A 28 -9.29 14.34 1.33
CA PHE A 28 -8.95 13.18 2.19
C PHE A 28 -7.91 13.51 3.28
N SER A 29 -8.06 12.90 4.45
CA SER A 29 -7.07 12.98 5.53
C SER A 29 -5.76 12.27 5.18
N ASP A 30 -4.67 12.60 5.87
CA ASP A 30 -3.39 11.90 5.70
C ASP A 30 -3.50 10.39 5.97
N ALA A 31 -4.35 9.99 6.92
CA ALA A 31 -4.61 8.58 7.21
C ALA A 31 -5.30 7.88 6.03
N GLN A 32 -6.31 8.52 5.43
CA GLN A 32 -7.00 8.01 4.25
C GLN A 32 -6.05 7.91 3.05
N ASN A 33 -5.30 8.98 2.77
CA ASN A 33 -4.31 9.00 1.70
C ASN A 33 -3.25 7.90 1.88
N GLY A 34 -2.73 7.76 3.10
CA GLY A 34 -1.76 6.72 3.44
C GLY A 34 -2.32 5.31 3.27
N ALA A 35 -3.58 5.07 3.66
CA ALA A 35 -4.21 3.77 3.52
C ALA A 35 -4.50 3.40 2.06
N ILE A 36 -4.96 4.35 1.23
CA ILE A 36 -5.16 4.16 -0.22
C ILE A 36 -3.84 3.79 -0.90
N ALA A 37 -2.80 4.58 -0.64
CA ALA A 37 -1.49 4.36 -1.22
C ALA A 37 -0.89 3.01 -0.78
N ASN A 38 -1.06 2.62 0.48
CA ASN A 38 -0.61 1.33 1.00
C ASN A 38 -1.31 0.17 0.28
N LEU A 39 -2.64 0.19 0.18
CA LEU A 39 -3.39 -0.85 -0.52
C LEU A 39 -2.97 -0.96 -2.00
N GLY A 40 -2.73 0.20 -2.65
CA GLY A 40 -2.16 0.25 -4.00
C GLY A 40 -0.79 -0.43 -4.09
N ALA A 41 0.15 -0.07 -3.21
CA ALA A 41 1.50 -0.63 -3.19
C ALA A 41 1.51 -2.15 -2.92
N VAL A 42 0.67 -2.63 -2.02
CA VAL A 42 0.51 -4.09 -1.75
C VAL A 42 -0.03 -4.80 -2.99
N THR A 43 -1.03 -4.21 -3.66
CA THR A 43 -1.54 -4.73 -4.94
C THR A 43 -0.44 -4.83 -5.99
N GLY A 44 0.35 -3.77 -6.16
CA GLY A 44 1.45 -3.73 -7.12
C GLY A 44 2.52 -4.79 -6.85
N THR A 45 2.91 -4.93 -5.58
CA THR A 45 3.83 -5.97 -5.11
C THR A 45 3.30 -7.37 -5.41
N GLY A 46 2.03 -7.64 -5.06
CA GLY A 46 1.42 -8.94 -5.30
C GLY A 46 1.32 -9.30 -6.77
N LEU A 47 1.00 -8.33 -7.63
CA LEU A 47 0.98 -8.53 -9.09
C LEU A 47 2.37 -8.84 -9.64
N ALA A 48 3.40 -8.10 -9.22
CA ALA A 48 4.78 -8.35 -9.64
C ALA A 48 5.28 -9.73 -9.18
N CYS A 49 4.80 -10.21 -8.03
CA CYS A 49 5.15 -11.51 -7.46
C CYS A 49 4.29 -12.69 -7.95
N GLY A 50 3.34 -12.46 -8.87
CA GLY A 50 2.47 -13.52 -9.40
C GLY A 50 1.31 -13.93 -8.48
N TYR A 51 1.05 -13.17 -7.42
CA TYR A 51 -0.05 -13.40 -6.46
C TYR A 51 -1.38 -12.79 -6.90
N GLY A 52 -1.65 -12.79 -8.22
CA GLY A 52 -2.81 -12.13 -8.82
C GLY A 52 -4.15 -12.54 -8.20
N LYS A 53 -4.30 -13.79 -7.76
CA LYS A 53 -5.51 -14.28 -7.09
C LYS A 53 -5.86 -13.53 -5.80
N VAL A 54 -4.85 -13.04 -5.07
CA VAL A 54 -5.05 -12.28 -3.83
C VAL A 54 -4.84 -10.79 -4.06
N ALA A 55 -4.00 -10.39 -5.02
CA ALA A 55 -3.75 -8.99 -5.34
C ALA A 55 -4.92 -8.30 -6.06
N LEU A 56 -5.53 -8.94 -7.07
CA LEU A 56 -6.57 -8.31 -7.88
C LEU A 56 -7.82 -7.91 -7.06
N PRO A 57 -8.32 -8.73 -6.12
CA PRO A 57 -9.47 -8.35 -5.29
C PRO A 57 -9.23 -7.15 -4.37
N LEU A 58 -7.97 -6.75 -4.11
CA LEU A 58 -7.69 -5.57 -3.29
C LEU A 58 -8.28 -4.29 -3.92
N LYS A 59 -8.27 -4.18 -5.25
CA LYS A 59 -8.92 -3.06 -5.94
C LYS A 59 -10.41 -2.95 -5.60
N GLU A 60 -11.11 -4.07 -5.41
CA GLU A 60 -12.54 -4.07 -5.08
C GLU A 60 -12.81 -3.44 -3.72
N THR A 61 -11.84 -3.52 -2.79
CA THR A 61 -11.96 -2.87 -1.47
C THR A 61 -12.08 -1.34 -1.60
N MET A 62 -11.36 -0.73 -2.55
CA MET A 62 -11.51 0.70 -2.85
C MET A 62 -12.90 1.04 -3.36
N VAL A 63 -13.45 0.20 -4.25
CA VAL A 63 -14.78 0.40 -4.83
C VAL A 63 -15.84 0.31 -3.74
N THR A 64 -15.78 -0.72 -2.90
CA THR A 64 -16.70 -0.89 -1.77
C THR A 64 -16.66 0.30 -0.81
N ILE A 65 -15.48 0.85 -0.51
CA ILE A 65 -15.36 2.03 0.36
C ILE A 65 -15.91 3.28 -0.31
N ALA A 66 -15.63 3.49 -1.59
CA ALA A 66 -16.17 4.63 -2.32
C ALA A 66 -17.71 4.59 -2.39
N ASP A 67 -18.29 3.40 -2.55
CA ASP A 67 -19.75 3.20 -2.50
C ASP A 67 -20.29 3.42 -1.09
N HIS A 68 -19.68 2.82 -0.07
CA HIS A 68 -20.12 2.95 1.33
C HIS A 68 -20.10 4.39 1.84
N LYS A 69 -19.10 5.18 1.42
CA LYS A 69 -18.96 6.59 1.81
C LYS A 69 -19.70 7.56 0.88
N ASN A 70 -20.49 7.05 -0.07
CA ASN A 70 -21.21 7.87 -1.05
C ASN A 70 -20.30 8.90 -1.74
N MET A 71 -19.06 8.51 -2.07
CA MET A 71 -18.11 9.40 -2.71
C MET A 71 -18.65 9.87 -4.06
N ASP A 72 -18.51 11.16 -4.32
CA ASP A 72 -18.79 11.73 -5.63
C ASP A 72 -17.76 11.29 -6.69
N THR A 73 -17.97 11.73 -7.92
CA THR A 73 -17.12 11.36 -9.05
C THR A 73 -15.67 11.81 -8.85
N ASP A 74 -15.44 13.01 -8.32
CA ASP A 74 -14.10 13.59 -8.20
C ASP A 74 -13.31 12.87 -7.11
N ALA A 75 -13.96 12.59 -5.97
CA ALA A 75 -13.41 11.76 -4.91
C ALA A 75 -13.06 10.35 -5.41
N ARG A 76 -13.95 9.71 -6.19
CA ARG A 76 -13.70 8.39 -6.79
C ARG A 76 -12.51 8.40 -7.74
N VAL A 77 -12.36 9.44 -8.55
CA VAL A 77 -11.21 9.62 -9.46
C VAL A 77 -9.94 9.76 -8.66
N ALA A 78 -9.91 10.64 -7.66
CA ALA A 78 -8.75 10.86 -6.82
C ALA A 78 -8.27 9.59 -6.10
N VAL A 79 -9.21 8.85 -5.52
CA VAL A 79 -8.97 7.54 -4.91
C VAL A 79 -8.33 6.57 -5.90
N ARG A 80 -8.90 6.46 -7.11
CA ARG A 80 -8.41 5.57 -8.16
C ARG A 80 -7.01 5.96 -8.63
N GLU A 81 -6.74 7.24 -8.81
CA GLU A 81 -5.44 7.74 -9.25
C GLU A 81 -4.36 7.46 -8.22
N MET A 82 -4.64 7.75 -6.95
CA MET A 82 -3.71 7.48 -5.85
C MET A 82 -3.38 5.99 -5.74
N PHE A 83 -4.42 5.13 -5.75
CA PHE A 83 -4.25 3.68 -5.74
C PHE A 83 -3.41 3.20 -6.93
N SER A 84 -3.74 3.65 -8.15
CA SER A 84 -3.08 3.21 -9.38
C SER A 84 -1.62 3.65 -9.43
N LYS A 85 -1.33 4.88 -9.02
CA LYS A 85 0.03 5.42 -8.93
C LYS A 85 0.90 4.60 -7.98
N ALA A 86 0.41 4.31 -6.78
CA ALA A 86 1.15 3.52 -5.79
C ALA A 86 1.34 2.06 -6.26
N ARG A 87 0.31 1.47 -6.87
CA ARG A 87 0.38 0.13 -7.48
C ARG A 87 1.45 0.05 -8.56
N ASP A 88 1.43 0.98 -9.51
CA ASP A 88 2.32 0.94 -10.66
C ASP A 88 3.77 1.20 -10.24
N ALA A 89 3.99 2.11 -9.27
CA ALA A 89 5.30 2.33 -8.67
C ALA A 89 5.84 1.08 -7.98
N ALA A 90 5.04 0.41 -7.14
CA ALA A 90 5.46 -0.81 -6.45
C ALA A 90 5.69 -1.98 -7.41
N PHE A 91 4.83 -2.13 -8.43
CA PHE A 91 5.00 -3.16 -9.47
C PHE A 91 6.32 -2.97 -10.22
N ALA A 92 6.63 -1.75 -10.64
CA ALA A 92 7.88 -1.42 -11.34
C ALA A 92 9.11 -1.65 -10.44
N ASP A 93 9.05 -1.23 -9.17
CA ASP A 93 10.15 -1.39 -8.21
C ASP A 93 10.48 -2.88 -7.95
N VAL A 94 9.45 -3.69 -7.68
CA VAL A 94 9.61 -5.14 -7.44
C VAL A 94 10.05 -5.85 -8.71
N GLY A 95 9.48 -5.50 -9.87
CA GLY A 95 9.85 -6.05 -11.17
C GLY A 95 11.31 -5.76 -11.56
N ALA A 96 11.80 -4.55 -11.25
CA ALA A 96 13.18 -4.15 -11.55
C ALA A 96 14.21 -4.85 -10.65
N LYS A 97 13.89 -5.08 -9.37
CA LYS A 97 14.83 -5.62 -8.38
C LYS A 97 15.02 -7.14 -8.43
N LYS A 98 14.22 -7.88 -9.21
CA LYS A 98 14.29 -9.36 -9.42
C LYS A 98 14.32 -10.25 -8.15
N SER A 99 14.25 -9.69 -6.95
CA SER A 99 14.15 -10.44 -5.69
C SER A 99 13.75 -9.50 -4.55
N ALA A 100 12.47 -9.54 -4.17
CA ALA A 100 11.98 -9.19 -2.84
C ALA A 100 10.50 -9.62 -2.69
N CYS A 101 10.10 -10.72 -3.34
CA CYS A 101 8.74 -11.21 -3.18
C CYS A 101 8.59 -11.85 -1.80
N PRO A 102 7.70 -11.34 -0.93
CA PRO A 102 7.37 -12.06 0.30
C PRO A 102 6.79 -13.43 -0.08
N ASN A 103 6.93 -14.43 0.79
CA ASN A 103 6.19 -15.67 0.58
C ASN A 103 4.66 -15.41 0.62
N MET A 104 3.87 -16.36 0.13
CA MET A 104 2.42 -16.19 -0.02
C MET A 104 1.69 -15.96 1.31
N GLU A 105 2.17 -16.56 2.40
CA GLU A 105 1.59 -16.41 3.73
C GLU A 105 1.77 -14.97 4.23
N THR A 106 3.00 -14.47 4.20
CA THR A 106 3.34 -13.09 4.55
C THR A 106 2.60 -12.09 3.67
N TYR A 107 2.50 -12.36 2.37
CA TYR A 107 1.74 -11.52 1.46
C TYR A 107 0.26 -11.47 1.83
N SER A 108 -0.36 -12.62 2.12
CA SER A 108 -1.79 -12.71 2.44
C SER A 108 -2.14 -11.94 3.72
N VAL A 109 -1.30 -12.05 4.76
CA VAL A 109 -1.46 -11.26 6.00
C VAL A 109 -1.33 -9.77 5.72
N THR A 110 -0.33 -9.38 4.92
CA THR A 110 -0.10 -7.97 4.55
C THR A 110 -1.29 -7.40 3.75
N ALA A 111 -1.82 -8.18 2.81
CA ALA A 111 -2.99 -7.83 2.01
C ALA A 111 -4.24 -7.62 2.88
N GLN A 112 -4.51 -8.54 3.81
CA GLN A 112 -5.62 -8.41 4.76
C GLN A 112 -5.46 -7.17 5.65
N LEU A 113 -4.26 -6.94 6.19
CA LEU A 113 -3.99 -5.76 7.02
C LEU A 113 -4.18 -4.45 6.26
N ALA A 114 -3.78 -4.40 4.98
CA ALA A 114 -4.03 -3.23 4.15
C ALA A 114 -5.52 -2.97 3.92
N GLN A 115 -6.33 -4.02 3.75
CA GLN A 115 -7.79 -3.89 3.66
C GLN A 115 -8.40 -3.36 4.97
N VAL A 116 -7.97 -3.88 6.12
CA VAL A 116 -8.46 -3.44 7.44
C VAL A 116 -8.11 -1.98 7.67
N ARG A 117 -6.83 -1.59 7.48
CA ARG A 117 -6.37 -0.20 7.65
C ARG A 117 -7.12 0.78 6.77
N LEU A 118 -7.48 0.38 5.56
CA LEU A 118 -8.27 1.22 4.67
C LEU A 118 -9.70 1.39 5.18
N ARG A 119 -10.35 0.33 5.67
CA ARG A 119 -11.69 0.46 6.27
C ARG A 119 -11.65 1.39 7.47
N ASP A 120 -10.72 1.15 8.39
CA ASP A 120 -10.57 1.95 9.62
C ASP A 120 -10.36 3.43 9.28
N ALA A 121 -9.47 3.76 8.33
CA ALA A 121 -9.20 5.15 7.94
C ALA A 121 -10.42 5.89 7.35
N PHE A 122 -11.42 5.16 6.86
CA PHE A 122 -12.63 5.74 6.30
C PHE A 122 -13.82 5.68 7.28
N ASP A 123 -13.80 4.82 8.30
CA ASP A 123 -14.85 4.66 9.31
C ASP A 123 -14.71 5.57 10.54
N GLU A 124 -13.58 6.27 10.67
CA GLU A 124 -13.39 7.42 11.57
C GLU A 124 -14.27 8.63 11.19
#